data_AF-N4UKM2-F1
#
_entry.id   AF-N4UKM2-F1
#
_cell.length_a   1.000
_cell.length_b   1.000
_cell.length_c   1.000
_cell.angle_alpha   90.00
_cell.angle_beta   90.00
_cell.angle_gamma   90.00
#
_symmetry.space_group_name_H-M   'P 1'
#
loop_
_entity.id
_entity.type
_entity.pdbx_description
1 polymer ?
#
loop_
_entity_poly.entity_id
_entity_poly.type
_entity_poly.pdbx_seq_one_letter_code
_entity_poly.pdbx_strand_id
1 'polypeptide(L)'
;MKWPQGSLEYTKAYRAWLEWFESSEVALAKSCKQIIQDFDQLIRQTSERRRFIVTRDGQVGFGPEGADKGDVVVIIPGGKVPYVLRRLDSPDCGVRRYRLLGDAFINGAIAGEKVGPSTSELTKIVIV
;
A
#
# COMPACT_ATOMS: atom_id res chain seq x y z
N MET A 1 4.03 13.84 -4.05
CA MET A 1 2.80 13.55 -3.28
C MET A 1 2.26 14.89 -2.80
N LYS A 2 0.94 15.14 -2.89
CA LYS A 2 0.34 16.46 -2.57
C LYS A 2 0.55 16.89 -1.12
N TRP A 3 0.61 15.92 -0.20
CA TRP A 3 0.96 16.15 1.20
C TRP A 3 2.07 15.19 1.62
N PRO A 4 3.25 15.69 2.02
CA PRO A 4 4.29 14.85 2.59
C PRO A 4 3.82 14.20 3.90
N GLN A 5 4.20 12.94 4.14
CA GLN A 5 3.95 12.28 5.43
C GLN A 5 4.56 13.11 6.57
N GLY A 6 3.77 13.34 7.63
CA GLY A 6 4.18 14.15 8.78
C GLY A 6 4.03 15.66 8.60
N SER A 7 3.58 16.15 7.44
CA SER A 7 3.37 17.60 7.25
C SER A 7 2.14 18.11 8.01
N LEU A 8 2.18 19.39 8.41
CA LEU A 8 1.01 20.05 9.00
C LEU A 8 -0.20 20.05 8.05
N GLU A 9 0.05 20.12 6.74
CA GLU A 9 -0.98 20.06 5.71
C GLU A 9 -1.65 18.70 5.63
N TYR A 10 -0.88 17.60 5.75
CA TYR A 10 -1.43 16.25 5.84
C TYR A 10 -2.36 16.12 7.04
N THR A 11 -1.92 16.58 8.21
CA THR A 11 -2.73 16.53 9.45
C THR A 11 -4.02 17.32 9.31
N LYS A 12 -3.98 18.51 8.69
CA LYS A 12 -5.18 19.32 8.43
C LYS A 12 -6.14 18.62 7.46
N ALA A 13 -5.61 18.03 6.39
CA ALA A 13 -6.40 17.30 5.41
C ALA A 13 -7.07 16.06 6.03
N TYR A 14 -6.31 15.28 6.77
CA TYR A 14 -6.80 14.09 7.47
C TYR A 14 -7.92 14.42 8.46
N ARG A 15 -7.74 15.46 9.30
CA ARG A 15 -8.77 15.86 10.27
C ARG A 15 -10.05 16.34 9.59
N ALA A 16 -9.94 17.18 8.58
CA ALA A 16 -11.11 17.65 7.84
C ALA A 16 -11.86 16.49 7.16
N TRP A 17 -11.12 15.53 6.60
CA TRP A 17 -11.72 14.31 6.03
C TRP A 17 -12.36 13.42 7.09
N LEU A 18 -11.70 13.22 8.24
CA LEU A 18 -12.22 12.40 9.34
C LEU A 18 -13.50 12.98 9.93
N GLU A 19 -13.51 14.28 10.21
CA GLU A 19 -14.70 15.00 10.70
C GLU A 19 -15.88 14.84 9.73
N TRP A 20 -15.64 14.94 8.41
CA TRP A 20 -16.67 14.68 7.40
C TRP A 20 -17.12 13.22 7.36
N PHE A 21 -16.18 12.29 7.41
CA PHE A 21 -16.44 10.86 7.30
C PHE A 21 -17.27 10.34 8.49
N GLU A 22 -17.01 10.86 9.69
CA GLU A 22 -17.75 10.51 10.91
C GLU A 22 -19.04 11.32 11.10
N SER A 23 -19.16 12.48 10.45
CA SER A 23 -20.33 13.35 10.58
C SER A 23 -21.60 12.69 10.03
N SER A 24 -22.69 12.89 10.75
CA SER A 24 -24.05 12.54 10.31
C SER A 24 -24.65 13.61 9.38
N GLU A 25 -24.04 14.81 9.31
CA GLU A 25 -24.47 15.90 8.46
C GLU A 25 -23.89 15.78 7.05
N VAL A 26 -24.75 15.90 6.04
CA VAL A 26 -24.39 15.71 4.63
C VAL A 26 -23.66 16.92 4.03
N ALA A 27 -23.73 18.09 4.68
CA ALA A 27 -23.26 19.35 4.11
C ALA A 27 -21.84 19.73 4.58
N LEU A 28 -20.89 19.66 3.66
CA LEU A 28 -19.52 20.15 3.86
C LEU A 28 -19.44 21.68 3.83
N ALA A 29 -18.71 22.27 4.78
CA ALA A 29 -18.31 23.67 4.70
C ALA A 29 -17.53 23.92 3.39
N LYS A 30 -17.90 24.96 2.63
CA LYS A 30 -17.31 25.27 1.31
C LYS A 30 -15.78 25.37 1.34
N SER A 31 -15.21 25.90 2.43
CA SER A 31 -13.77 26.04 2.63
C SER A 31 -13.02 24.72 2.74
N CYS A 32 -13.65 23.67 3.28
CA CYS A 32 -13.05 22.36 3.49
C CYS A 32 -13.41 21.36 2.38
N LYS A 33 -14.40 21.68 1.53
CA LYS A 33 -14.91 20.77 0.49
C LYS A 33 -13.79 20.22 -0.42
N GLN A 34 -12.91 21.08 -0.92
CA GLN A 34 -11.86 20.65 -1.85
C GLN A 34 -10.85 19.71 -1.18
N ILE A 35 -10.34 20.07 0.00
CA ILE A 35 -9.34 19.27 0.71
C ILE A 35 -9.89 17.91 1.13
N ILE A 36 -11.18 17.85 1.49
CA ILE A 36 -11.88 16.61 1.83
C ILE A 36 -12.05 15.73 0.61
N GLN A 37 -12.49 16.29 -0.53
CA GLN A 37 -12.63 15.54 -1.78
C GLN A 37 -11.29 14.97 -2.28
N ASP A 38 -10.23 15.76 -2.19
CA ASP A 38 -8.89 15.33 -2.59
C ASP A 38 -8.38 14.19 -1.70
N PHE A 39 -8.61 14.29 -0.38
CA PHE A 39 -8.20 13.26 0.57
C PHE A 39 -9.06 12.00 0.45
N ASP A 40 -10.37 12.15 0.26
CA ASP A 40 -11.29 11.02 0.02
C ASP A 40 -10.88 10.24 -1.24
N GLN A 41 -10.59 10.95 -2.34
CA GLN A 41 -10.10 10.31 -3.55
C GLN A 41 -8.80 9.52 -3.30
N LEU A 42 -7.88 10.05 -2.50
CA LEU A 42 -6.64 9.38 -2.15
C LEU A 42 -6.88 8.13 -1.27
N ILE A 43 -7.77 8.22 -0.28
CA ILE A 43 -8.13 7.08 0.57
C ILE A 43 -8.81 5.99 -0.27
N ARG A 44 -9.74 6.36 -1.15
CA ARG A 44 -10.39 5.42 -2.07
C ARG A 44 -9.38 4.73 -2.97
N GLN A 45 -8.50 5.47 -3.62
CA GLN A 45 -7.46 4.90 -4.48
C GLN A 45 -6.52 3.94 -3.76
N THR A 46 -6.26 4.16 -2.47
CA THR A 46 -5.32 3.36 -1.68
C THR A 46 -5.97 2.21 -0.91
N SER A 47 -7.30 2.22 -0.74
CA SER A 47 -8.03 1.31 0.13
C SER A 47 -9.14 0.52 -0.58
N GLU A 48 -9.81 1.07 -1.60
CA GLU A 48 -10.86 0.37 -2.34
C GLU A 48 -10.28 -0.80 -3.15
N ARG A 49 -10.95 -1.95 -3.12
CA ARG A 49 -10.53 -3.18 -3.82
C ARG A 49 -9.10 -3.60 -3.47
N ARG A 50 -8.67 -3.30 -2.24
CA ARG A 50 -7.39 -3.74 -1.68
C ARG A 50 -7.66 -4.74 -0.57
N ARG A 51 -6.84 -5.78 -0.49
CA ARG A 51 -6.91 -6.76 0.59
C ARG A 51 -6.02 -6.31 1.73
N PHE A 52 -6.54 -6.31 2.95
CA PHE A 52 -5.69 -6.17 4.13
C PHE A 52 -4.78 -7.39 4.24
N ILE A 53 -3.47 -7.15 4.31
CA ILE A 53 -2.46 -8.21 4.37
C ILE A 53 -1.64 -8.06 5.64
N VAL A 54 -1.32 -9.21 6.22
CA VAL A 54 -0.33 -9.32 7.29
C VAL A 54 0.79 -10.19 6.78
N THR A 55 2.01 -9.72 6.96
CA THR A 55 3.20 -10.42 6.53
C THR A 55 3.70 -11.34 7.66
N ARG A 56 4.52 -12.32 7.31
CA ARG A 56 5.06 -13.29 8.28
C ARG A 56 5.89 -12.63 9.40
N ASP A 57 6.51 -11.50 9.12
CA ASP A 57 7.24 -10.67 10.08
C ASP A 57 6.35 -9.65 10.82
N GLY A 58 5.02 -9.80 10.73
CA GLY A 58 4.05 -9.01 11.49
C GLY A 58 3.78 -7.62 10.93
N GLN A 59 4.24 -7.31 9.72
CA GLN A 59 3.96 -6.03 9.08
C GLN A 59 2.56 -6.03 8.49
N VAL A 60 1.91 -4.89 8.55
CA VAL A 60 0.55 -4.71 8.04
C VAL A 60 0.56 -3.85 6.79
N GLY A 61 -0.38 -4.11 5.91
CA GLY A 61 -0.50 -3.38 4.66
C GLY A 61 -1.75 -3.68 3.86
N PHE A 62 -1.76 -3.16 2.64
CA PHE A 62 -2.82 -3.34 1.66
C PHE A 62 -2.21 -3.86 0.36
N GLY A 63 -2.66 -5.04 -0.07
CA GLY A 63 -2.27 -5.65 -1.34
C GLY A 63 -3.42 -5.62 -2.37
N PRO A 64 -3.18 -6.12 -3.59
CA PRO A 64 -4.24 -6.27 -4.60
C PRO A 64 -5.34 -7.22 -4.10
N GLU A 65 -6.57 -7.04 -4.60
CA GLU A 65 -7.76 -7.84 -4.20
C GLU A 65 -7.51 -9.35 -4.23
N GLY A 66 -6.77 -9.81 -5.24
CA GLY A 66 -6.43 -11.22 -5.46
C GLY A 66 -5.26 -11.75 -4.64
N ALA A 67 -4.64 -10.94 -3.77
CA ALA A 67 -3.57 -11.39 -2.88
C ALA A 67 -4.07 -12.49 -1.94
N ASP A 68 -3.27 -13.49 -1.65
CA ASP A 68 -3.65 -14.63 -0.83
C ASP A 68 -2.49 -15.17 0.01
N LYS A 69 -2.81 -16.02 0.98
CA LYS A 69 -1.82 -16.66 1.85
C LYS A 69 -0.79 -17.41 1.01
N GLY A 70 0.49 -17.20 1.31
CA GLY A 70 1.61 -17.77 0.57
C GLY A 70 2.14 -16.91 -0.58
N ASP A 71 1.44 -15.84 -0.95
CA ASP A 71 2.00 -14.81 -1.83
C ASP A 71 3.17 -14.08 -1.17
N VAL A 72 4.02 -13.48 -1.99
CA VAL A 72 5.22 -12.78 -1.53
C VAL A 72 5.18 -11.31 -1.90
N VAL A 73 5.40 -10.45 -0.93
CA VAL A 73 5.66 -9.03 -1.14
C VAL A 73 7.15 -8.84 -1.35
N VAL A 74 7.51 -8.09 -2.39
CA VAL A 74 8.90 -7.77 -2.75
C VAL A 74 9.04 -6.30 -3.06
N ILE A 75 10.23 -5.74 -2.81
CA ILE A 75 10.62 -4.43 -3.35
C ILE A 75 11.54 -4.71 -4.53
N ILE A 76 11.13 -4.25 -5.72
CA ILE A 76 11.93 -4.38 -6.93
C ILE A 76 12.89 -3.19 -6.99
N PRO A 77 14.20 -3.39 -7.23
CA PRO A 77 15.14 -2.28 -7.41
C PRO A 77 14.64 -1.26 -8.45
N GLY A 78 14.69 0.02 -8.10
CA GLY A 78 14.12 1.11 -8.91
C GLY A 78 12.60 1.28 -8.82
N GLY A 79 11.90 0.35 -8.18
CA GLY A 79 10.48 0.46 -7.85
C GLY A 79 10.24 1.46 -6.72
N LYS A 80 9.13 2.22 -6.83
CA LYS A 80 8.72 3.21 -5.82
C LYS A 80 7.86 2.62 -4.70
N VAL A 81 7.40 1.38 -4.85
CA VAL A 81 6.46 0.71 -3.94
C VAL A 81 6.76 -0.79 -3.88
N PRO A 82 6.34 -1.47 -2.81
CA PRO A 82 6.27 -2.94 -2.78
C PRO A 82 5.32 -3.52 -3.84
N TYR A 83 5.54 -4.77 -4.22
CA TYR A 83 4.71 -5.53 -5.17
C TYR A 83 4.39 -6.92 -4.62
N VAL A 84 3.19 -7.41 -4.90
CA VAL A 84 2.79 -8.78 -4.55
C VAL A 84 3.00 -9.70 -5.74
N LEU A 85 3.73 -10.79 -5.51
CA LEU A 85 3.98 -11.86 -6.46
C LEU A 85 3.38 -13.18 -5.97
N ARG A 86 2.77 -13.93 -6.88
CA ARG A 86 2.34 -15.31 -6.64
C ARG A 86 3.31 -16.28 -7.28
N ARG A 87 3.81 -17.25 -6.50
CA ARG A 87 4.64 -18.33 -7.05
C ARG A 87 3.79 -19.20 -7.99
N LEU A 88 4.34 -19.52 -9.15
CA LEU A 88 3.75 -20.48 -10.08
C LEU A 88 4.48 -21.81 -9.93
N ASP A 89 3.76 -22.88 -9.63
CA ASP A 89 4.32 -24.22 -9.63
C ASP A 89 4.56 -24.64 -11.08
N SER A 90 5.84 -24.76 -11.40
CA SER A 90 6.32 -25.13 -12.72
C SER A 90 7.25 -26.32 -12.55
N PRO A 91 6.77 -27.55 -12.78
CA PRO A 91 7.61 -28.74 -12.63
C PRO A 91 8.77 -28.80 -13.64
N ASP A 92 8.66 -28.13 -14.79
CA ASP A 92 9.43 -28.55 -15.98
C ASP A 92 10.63 -27.68 -16.37
N CYS A 93 10.97 -26.61 -15.64
CA CYS A 93 11.90 -25.60 -16.18
C CYS A 93 13.14 -25.29 -15.32
N GLY A 94 13.29 -25.84 -14.11
CA GLY A 94 14.40 -25.49 -13.19
C GLY A 94 14.42 -24.01 -12.72
N VAL A 95 13.66 -23.12 -13.37
CA VAL A 95 13.56 -21.69 -13.09
C VAL A 95 12.28 -21.41 -12.28
N ARG A 96 12.42 -20.64 -11.20
CA ARG A 96 11.28 -20.20 -10.38
C ARG A 96 10.49 -19.14 -11.14
N ARG A 97 9.20 -19.38 -11.37
CA ARG A 97 8.29 -18.45 -12.04
C ARG A 97 7.35 -17.81 -11.03
N TYR A 98 7.07 -16.52 -11.24
CA TYR A 98 6.15 -15.76 -10.43
C TYR A 98 5.20 -14.96 -11.33
N ARG A 99 3.96 -14.81 -10.88
CA ARG A 99 2.97 -13.88 -11.45
C ARG A 99 2.96 -12.61 -10.61
N LEU A 100 3.15 -11.46 -11.26
CA LEU A 100 2.92 -10.16 -10.63
C LEU A 100 1.41 -9.94 -10.45
N LEU A 101 0.95 -9.80 -9.21
CA LEU A 101 -0.46 -9.53 -8.90
C LEU A 101 -0.77 -8.03 -8.88
N GLY A 102 0.18 -7.21 -8.42
CA GLY A 102 0.01 -5.76 -8.33
C GLY A 102 0.96 -5.11 -7.32
N ASP A 103 0.78 -3.81 -7.12
CA ASP A 103 1.47 -3.05 -6.08
C ASP A 103 0.86 -3.31 -4.69
N ALA A 104 1.63 -3.02 -3.65
CA ALA A 104 1.18 -3.08 -2.28
C ALA A 104 1.66 -1.85 -1.50
N PHE A 105 0.84 -1.47 -0.52
CA PHE A 105 1.22 -0.59 0.57
C PHE A 105 1.67 -1.48 1.73
N ILE A 106 2.90 -1.33 2.21
CA ILE A 106 3.33 -1.91 3.49
C ILE A 106 3.80 -0.76 4.37
N ASN A 107 3.33 -0.74 5.61
CA ASN A 107 3.72 0.31 6.55
C ASN A 107 5.27 0.32 6.72
N GLY A 108 5.89 1.48 6.51
CA GLY A 108 7.36 1.66 6.58
C GLY A 108 8.16 1.01 5.44
N ALA A 109 7.57 0.73 4.27
CA ALA A 109 8.29 0.15 3.12
C ALA A 109 8.24 1.01 1.84
N ILE A 110 7.52 2.14 1.86
CA ILE A 110 7.14 2.89 0.66
C ILE A 110 8.18 3.95 0.26
N ALA A 111 9.09 4.31 1.15
CA ALA A 111 10.19 5.23 0.87
C ALA A 111 11.53 4.51 0.61
N GLY A 112 11.52 3.20 0.32
CA GLY A 112 12.75 2.43 0.13
C GLY A 112 13.55 2.21 1.42
N GLU A 113 12.98 2.56 2.58
CA GLU A 113 13.60 2.45 3.92
C GLU A 113 14.09 1.03 4.25
N LYS A 114 13.59 0.02 3.54
CA LYS A 114 13.93 -1.40 3.72
C LYS A 114 14.91 -1.94 2.67
N VAL A 115 15.44 -1.11 1.78
CA VAL A 115 16.44 -1.52 0.78
C VAL A 115 17.79 -0.91 1.16
N GLY A 116 18.70 -1.75 1.65
CA GLY A 116 20.09 -1.36 1.86
C GLY A 116 20.88 -1.42 0.55
N PRO A 117 22.02 -0.70 0.45
CA PRO A 117 22.87 -0.71 -0.75
C PRO A 117 23.47 -2.08 -1.09
N SER A 118 23.41 -3.05 -0.17
CA SER A 118 23.88 -4.43 -0.34
C SER A 118 22.75 -5.46 -0.52
N THR A 119 21.49 -5.03 -0.61
CA THR A 119 20.34 -5.94 -0.70
C THR A 119 20.16 -6.42 -2.15
N SER A 120 21.03 -7.34 -2.59
CA SER A 120 20.89 -8.10 -3.84
C SER A 120 19.90 -9.27 -3.71
N GLU A 121 19.45 -9.55 -2.49
CA GLU A 121 18.47 -10.60 -2.19
C GLU A 121 17.05 -10.04 -2.20
N LEU A 122 16.15 -10.74 -2.89
CA LEU A 122 14.71 -10.48 -2.81
C LEU A 122 14.30 -10.55 -1.33
N THR A 123 13.95 -9.41 -0.72
CA THR A 123 13.33 -9.40 0.60
C THR A 123 11.96 -10.06 0.48
N LYS A 124 11.93 -11.36 0.75
CA LYS A 124 10.75 -12.20 0.61
C LYS A 124 9.88 -12.03 1.84
N ILE A 125 8.87 -11.20 1.72
CA ILE A 125 7.87 -10.99 2.77
C ILE A 125 6.69 -11.88 2.42
N VAL A 126 6.36 -12.89 3.24
CA VAL A 126 5.28 -13.85 2.92
C VAL A 126 3.97 -13.37 3.54
N ILE A 127 2.88 -13.34 2.78
CA ILE A 127 1.53 -13.05 3.29
C ILE A 127 0.98 -14.28 4.01
N VAL A 128 0.52 -14.15 5.26
CA VAL A 128 0.01 -15.25 6.12
C VAL A 128 -1.49 -15.22 6.34
#